data_AF-A0AAT9R7L2-F1
#
_entry.id   AF-A0AAT9R7L2-F1
#
_cell.length_a   1.000
_cell.length_b   1.000
_cell.length_c   1.000
_cell.angle_alpha   90.00
_cell.angle_beta   90.00
_cell.angle_gamma   90.00
#
_symmetry.space_group_name_H-M   'P 1'
#
loop_
_entity.id
_entity.type
_entity.pdbx_description
1 polymer ?
#
loop_
_entity_poly.entity_id
_entity_poly.type
_entity_poly.pdbx_seq_one_letter_code
_entity_poly.pdbx_strand_id
1 'polypeptide(L)'
;MKSQDTPFVGGPLDGRVLPVLLGITGHPPKTYRIPVPDAAGGPPTVLVYRRVDAGRGGFMHQLWKYEYAPDADPGRRLKWPWSKPNGATGPDTRDTPDGQSATPPAKPRPTDE
;
A
#
# COMPACT_ATOMS: atom_id res chain seq x y z
N MET A 1 5.20 7.46 19.50
CA MET A 1 5.69 6.33 18.69
C MET A 1 7.12 6.63 18.27
N LYS A 2 8.03 5.66 18.30
CA LYS A 2 9.45 5.87 17.97
C LYS A 2 9.69 5.49 16.51
N SER A 3 10.49 6.27 15.79
CA SER A 3 10.99 5.94 14.45
C SER A 3 12.48 5.62 14.50
N GLN A 4 12.94 4.82 13.54
CA GLN A 4 14.35 4.55 13.30
C GLN A 4 14.68 4.85 11.84
N ASP A 5 15.72 5.67 11.65
CA ASP A 5 16.28 5.94 10.34
C ASP A 5 16.93 4.67 9.79
N THR A 6 16.27 4.08 8.78
CA THR A 6 16.61 2.77 8.25
C THR A 6 17.01 2.90 6.78
N PRO A 7 18.21 2.45 6.38
CA PRO A 7 18.64 2.47 4.98
C PRO A 7 17.88 1.43 4.14
N PHE A 8 17.50 1.83 2.94
CA PHE A 8 16.88 0.99 1.92
C PHE A 8 17.90 0.69 0.83
N VAL A 9 18.01 -0.58 0.43
CA VAL A 9 19.02 -1.06 -0.52
C VAL A 9 18.44 -1.95 -1.62
N GLY A 10 19.02 -1.88 -2.82
CA GLY A 10 18.78 -2.81 -3.93
C GLY A 10 17.53 -2.56 -4.78
N GLY A 11 16.82 -1.44 -4.60
CA GLY A 11 15.58 -1.14 -5.32
C GLY A 11 15.44 0.32 -5.72
N PRO A 12 14.25 0.79 -6.13
CA PRO A 12 14.03 2.18 -6.50
C PRO A 12 14.31 3.22 -5.40
N LEU A 13 14.45 2.75 -4.15
CA LEU A 13 14.81 3.57 -2.98
C LEU A 13 16.24 3.30 -2.50
N ASP A 14 17.07 2.68 -3.33
CA ASP A 14 18.47 2.40 -3.00
C ASP A 14 19.21 3.69 -2.58
N GLY A 15 20.00 3.58 -1.51
CA GLY A 15 20.74 4.69 -0.93
C GLY A 15 19.90 5.69 -0.12
N ARG A 16 18.57 5.51 -0.03
CA ARG A 16 17.72 6.36 0.81
C ARG A 16 17.65 5.84 2.23
N VAL A 17 17.57 6.76 3.18
CA VAL A 17 17.29 6.48 4.58
C VAL A 17 15.90 7.01 4.89
N LEU A 18 15.01 6.14 5.38
CA LEU A 18 13.65 6.54 5.75
C LEU A 18 13.42 6.34 7.25
N PRO A 19 12.69 7.26 7.91
CA PRO A 19 12.25 7.08 9.28
C PRO A 19 11.13 6.03 9.31
N VAL A 20 11.47 4.80 9.69
CA VAL A 20 10.50 3.70 9.79
C VAL A 20 9.94 3.65 11.20
N LEU A 21 8.62 3.59 11.29
CA LEU A 21 7.92 3.46 12.58
C LEU A 21 8.23 2.10 13.21
N LEU A 22 8.66 2.14 14.46
CA LEU A 22 8.91 0.95 15.26
C LEU A 22 7.61 0.47 15.88
N GLY A 23 7.43 -0.86 15.88
CA GLY A 23 6.35 -1.49 16.64
C GLY A 23 6.58 -1.39 18.15
N ILE A 24 5.64 -1.90 18.94
CA ILE A 24 5.75 -2.00 20.41
C ILE A 24 7.04 -2.72 20.87
N THR A 25 7.54 -3.65 20.05
CA THR A 25 8.79 -4.38 20.29
C THR A 25 10.05 -3.55 19.99
N GLY A 26 9.92 -2.30 19.56
CA GLY A 26 11.05 -1.46 19.17
C GLY A 26 11.73 -1.88 17.88
N HIS A 27 11.11 -2.80 17.11
CA HIS A 27 11.67 -3.29 15.86
C HIS A 27 10.91 -2.74 14.65
N PRO A 28 11.61 -2.43 13.54
CA PRO A 28 10.96 -2.11 12.28
C PRO A 28 10.11 -3.30 11.78
N PRO A 29 9.03 -3.09 11.00
CA PRO A 29 8.25 -4.19 10.42
C PRO A 29 9.10 -5.20 9.65
N LYS A 30 8.75 -6.49 9.66
CA LYS A 30 9.51 -7.50 8.90
C LYS A 30 9.49 -7.22 7.38
N THR A 31 8.37 -6.69 6.90
CA THR A 31 8.16 -6.34 5.50
C THR A 31 7.56 -4.95 5.43
N TYR A 32 8.12 -4.11 4.58
CA TYR A 32 7.62 -2.77 4.31
C TYR A 32 7.11 -2.68 2.88
N ARG A 33 5.90 -2.15 2.70
CA ARG A 33 5.22 -2.05 1.40
C ARG A 33 4.98 -0.60 1.08
N ILE A 34 5.42 -0.18 -0.10
CA ILE A 34 5.30 1.20 -0.54
C ILE A 34 4.51 1.18 -1.86
N PRO A 35 3.26 1.64 -1.86
CA PRO A 35 2.54 1.87 -3.11
C PRO A 35 3.16 3.09 -3.79
N VAL A 36 3.78 2.87 -4.94
CA VAL A 36 4.29 3.93 -5.79
C VAL A 36 3.24 4.22 -6.86
N PRO A 37 2.67 5.44 -6.90
CA PRO A 37 1.76 5.83 -7.95
C PRO A 37 2.52 5.88 -9.28
N ASP A 38 1.91 5.34 -10.33
CA ASP A 38 2.45 5.43 -11.67
C ASP A 38 2.28 6.86 -12.21
N ALA A 39 3.34 7.40 -12.81
CA ALA A 39 3.35 8.78 -13.31
C ALA A 39 2.42 8.99 -14.51
N ALA A 40 2.08 7.93 -15.25
CA ALA A 40 1.11 7.94 -16.34
C ALA A 40 -0.32 7.60 -15.87
N GLY A 41 -0.56 7.53 -14.55
CA GLY A 41 -1.87 7.22 -13.97
C GLY A 41 -2.24 5.73 -14.02
N GLY A 42 -1.28 4.86 -14.31
CA GLY A 42 -1.45 3.41 -14.27
C GLY A 42 -1.67 2.85 -12.86
N PRO A 43 -1.94 1.53 -12.75
CA PRO A 43 -2.11 0.87 -11.46
C PRO A 43 -0.86 1.04 -10.57
N PRO A 44 -1.01 1.29 -9.25
CA PRO A 44 0.12 1.55 -8.38
C PRO A 44 1.02 0.31 -8.28
N THR A 45 2.32 0.52 -8.44
CA THR A 45 3.32 -0.54 -8.25
C THR A 45 3.67 -0.63 -6.78
N VAL A 46 3.53 -1.81 -6.19
CA VAL A 46 3.89 -2.02 -4.77
C VAL A 46 5.34 -2.48 -4.70
N LEU A 47 6.21 -1.63 -4.14
CA LEU A 47 7.57 -2.03 -3.79
C LEU A 47 7.56 -2.74 -2.45
N VAL A 48 8.17 -3.93 -2.42
CA VAL A 48 8.31 -4.75 -1.21
C VAL A 48 9.76 -4.75 -0.77
N TYR A 49 9.97 -4.43 0.50
CA TYR A 49 11.27 -4.49 1.13
C TYR A 49 11.22 -5.40 2.36
N ARG A 50 12.26 -6.21 2.54
CA ARG A 50 12.42 -7.09 3.70
C ARG A 50 13.45 -6.53 4.67
N ARG A 51 13.12 -6.53 5.96
CA ARG A 51 14.06 -6.18 7.01
C ARG A 51 15.15 -7.24 7.11
N VAL A 52 16.41 -6.81 7.03
CA VAL A 52 17.61 -7.64 7.22
C VAL A 52 18.52 -7.00 8.26
N ASP A 53 19.29 -7.84 8.95
CA ASP A 53 20.25 -7.37 9.96
C ASP A 53 21.38 -6.59 9.27
N ALA A 54 21.67 -5.39 9.78
CA ALA A 54 22.76 -4.54 9.31
C ALA A 54 23.96 -4.52 10.28
N GLY A 55 23.92 -5.36 11.31
CA GLY A 55 24.91 -5.45 12.37
C GLY A 55 24.51 -4.71 13.64
N ARG A 56 25.46 -4.57 14.56
CA ARG A 56 25.30 -3.80 15.79
C ARG A 56 25.98 -2.45 15.67
N GLY A 57 25.23 -1.38 15.91
CA GLY A 57 25.78 -0.03 16.03
C GLY A 57 26.11 0.28 17.48
N GLY A 58 27.34 0.76 17.73
CA GLY A 58 27.76 1.36 19.00
C GLY A 58 27.27 0.64 20.27
N PHE A 59 26.77 1.41 21.24
CA PHE A 59 26.24 0.93 22.53
C PHE A 59 24.95 0.10 22.39
N MET A 60 25.08 -1.11 21.81
CA MET A 60 24.08 -2.19 21.87
C MET A 60 22.76 -1.96 21.13
N HIS A 61 22.72 -1.12 20.09
CA HIS A 61 21.52 -1.01 19.24
C HIS A 61 21.67 -1.84 17.97
N GLN A 62 20.74 -2.78 17.75
CA GLN A 62 20.67 -3.52 16.49
C GLN A 62 20.32 -2.55 15.36
N LEU A 63 21.16 -2.52 14.34
CA LEU A 63 20.89 -1.78 13.11
C LEU A 63 20.13 -2.69 12.16
N TRP A 64 19.15 -2.10 11.51
CA TRP A 64 18.35 -2.78 10.49
C TRP A 64 18.59 -2.08 9.16
N LYS A 65 18.48 -2.83 8.08
CA LYS A 65 18.35 -2.28 6.72
C LYS A 65 17.20 -2.99 6.02
N TYR A 66 16.67 -2.35 4.99
CA TYR A 66 15.61 -2.91 4.15
C TYR A 66 16.17 -3.25 2.79
N GLU A 67 16.10 -4.52 2.42
CA GLU A 67 16.54 -5.01 1.12
C GLU A 67 15.34 -5.19 0.20
N TYR A 68 15.47 -4.71 -1.04
CA TYR A 68 14.45 -4.84 -2.06
C TYR A 68 14.23 -6.31 -2.38
N ALA A 69 12.98 -6.75 -2.24
CA ALA A 69 12.62 -8.14 -2.44
C ALA A 69 11.36 -8.18 -3.32
N PRO A 70 11.51 -8.07 -4.66
CA PRO A 70 10.36 -8.05 -5.58
C PRO A 70 9.56 -9.36 -5.53
N ASP A 71 10.25 -10.49 -5.29
CA ASP A 71 9.64 -11.82 -5.15
C ASP A 71 9.14 -12.11 -3.73
N ALA A 72 9.41 -11.25 -2.75
CA ALA A 72 8.83 -11.43 -1.44
C ALA A 72 7.32 -11.26 -1.58
N ASP A 73 6.58 -12.34 -1.29
CA ASP A 73 5.13 -12.32 -1.22
C ASP A 73 4.74 -11.02 -0.53
N PRO A 74 3.96 -10.13 -1.18
CA PRO A 74 3.55 -8.83 -0.63
C PRO A 74 2.52 -9.07 0.49
N GLY A 75 2.77 -10.06 1.36
CA GLY A 75 2.01 -10.74 2.40
C GLY A 75 0.54 -10.93 2.10
N ARG A 76 0.15 -12.21 2.05
CA ARG A 76 -1.14 -12.78 2.50
C ARG A 76 -2.14 -11.66 2.80
N ARG A 77 -2.97 -11.33 1.81
CA ARG A 77 -3.97 -10.25 1.90
C ARG A 77 -4.58 -10.27 3.29
N LEU A 78 -4.31 -9.26 4.11
CA LEU A 78 -5.02 -9.14 5.37
C LEU A 78 -6.48 -8.95 4.98
N LYS A 79 -7.30 -9.97 5.26
CA LYS A 79 -8.74 -9.98 4.95
C LYS A 79 -9.43 -9.06 5.95
N TRP A 80 -9.29 -7.77 5.75
CA TRP A 80 -10.16 -6.81 6.40
C TRP A 80 -11.48 -6.76 5.63
N PRO A 81 -12.62 -6.54 6.30
CA PRO A 81 -13.91 -6.44 5.63
C PRO A 81 -14.01 -5.26 4.64
N TRP A 82 -13.04 -4.33 4.65
CA TRP A 82 -12.95 -3.20 3.73
C TRP A 82 -11.78 -3.28 2.74
N SER A 83 -11.08 -4.42 2.65
CA SER A 83 -10.02 -4.59 1.66
C SER A 83 -10.62 -4.80 0.26
N LYS A 84 -10.66 -3.73 -0.56
CA LYS A 84 -11.05 -3.82 -1.96
C LYS A 84 -10.10 -4.75 -2.74
N PRO A 85 -10.61 -5.69 -3.55
CA PRO A 85 -9.77 -6.48 -4.45
C PRO A 85 -9.14 -5.55 -5.50
N ASN A 86 -7.82 -5.68 -5.71
CA ASN A 86 -7.12 -4.89 -6.73
C ASN A 86 -7.53 -5.40 -8.12
N GLY A 87 -7.84 -4.47 -9.02
CA GLY A 87 -8.52 -4.71 -10.29
C GLY A 87 -7.87 -5.76 -11.18
N ALA A 88 -8.68 -6.72 -11.62
CA ALA A 88 -8.41 -7.47 -12.84
C ALA A 88 -8.78 -6.57 -14.03
N THR A 89 -7.77 -6.04 -14.73
CA THR A 89 -7.95 -5.45 -16.06
C THR A 89 -8.07 -6.58 -17.08
N GLY A 90 -9.21 -6.67 -17.75
CA GLY A 90 -9.39 -7.36 -19.03
C GLY A 90 -10.08 -6.38 -20.01
N PRO A 91 -9.63 -6.28 -21.28
CA PRO A 91 -10.08 -5.24 -22.21
C PRO A 91 -11.33 -5.65 -23.01
N ASP A 92 -12.01 -4.62 -23.57
CA ASP A 92 -12.93 -4.68 -24.73
C ASP A 92 -14.27 -5.42 -24.50
N THR A 93 -15.44 -4.77 -24.50
CA THR A 93 -16.16 -4.35 -25.71
C THR A 93 -16.88 -3.02 -25.54
N ARG A 94 -16.54 -2.05 -26.40
CA ARG A 94 -17.45 -0.98 -26.79
C ARG A 94 -18.46 -1.55 -27.78
N ASP A 95 -19.71 -1.65 -27.36
CA ASP A 95 -20.87 -1.53 -28.24
C ASP A 95 -21.99 -0.80 -27.47
N THR A 96 -22.27 0.42 -27.92
CA THR A 96 -23.43 1.29 -27.62
C THR A 96 -24.52 0.91 -28.65
N PRO A 97 -25.85 1.14 -28.51
CA PRO A 97 -26.58 2.11 -27.68
C PRO A 97 -27.81 1.53 -26.95
N ASP A 98 -28.41 2.31 -26.05
CA ASP A 98 -29.77 2.86 -26.21
C ASP A 98 -30.39 3.29 -24.88
N GLY A 99 -31.25 4.28 -25.01
CA GLY A 99 -31.65 5.17 -23.93
C GLY A 99 -32.48 4.54 -22.82
N GLN A 100 -32.47 5.23 -21.69
CA GLN A 100 -33.71 5.73 -21.11
C GLN A 100 -33.40 6.73 -19.99
N SER A 101 -33.88 7.94 -20.22
CA SER A 101 -34.19 8.93 -19.21
C SER A 101 -35.03 8.29 -18.11
N ALA A 102 -34.63 8.45 -16.85
CA ALA A 102 -35.53 8.26 -15.72
C ALA A 102 -35.23 9.31 -14.65
N THR A 103 -36.05 10.36 -14.72
CA THR A 103 -36.42 11.33 -13.70
C THR A 103 -36.27 10.80 -12.26
N PRO A 104 -35.67 11.57 -11.33
CA PRO A 104 -35.66 11.19 -9.91
C PRO A 104 -37.07 11.27 -9.31
N PRO A 105 -37.56 10.24 -8.58
CA PRO A 105 -38.87 10.29 -7.95
C PRO A 105 -38.90 11.29 -6.79
N ALA A 106 -39.91 12.16 -6.79
CA ALA A 106 -40.22 13.11 -5.74
C ALA A 106 -40.58 12.40 -4.42
N LYS A 107 -40.00 12.87 -3.32
CA LYS A 107 -40.33 12.44 -1.95
C LYS A 107 -41.72 12.98 -1.57
N PRO A 108 -42.70 12.17 -1.12
CA PRO A 108 -43.95 12.70 -0.63
C PRO A 108 -43.74 13.43 0.71
N ARG A 109 -44.32 14.62 0.78
CA ARG A 109 -44.49 15.48 1.96
C ARG A 109 -45.56 14.85 2.86
N PRO A 110 -45.35 14.69 4.18
CA PRO A 110 -46.46 14.36 5.07
C PRO A 110 -47.23 15.65 5.40
N THR A 111 -48.49 15.66 5.00
CA THR A 111 -49.64 16.42 5.51
C THR A 111 -50.62 15.30 5.87
N ASP A 112 -51.21 15.16 7.05
CA ASP A 112 -51.82 16.09 7.99
C ASP A 112 -52.08 15.31 9.30
N GLU A 113 -52.11 16.01 10.43
CA GLU A 113 -53.11 15.99 11.52
C GLU A 113 -52.49 16.44 12.85
#